data_AF-A0A327TPF7-F1
#
_entry.id   AF-A0A327TPF7-F1
#
_cell.length_a   1.000
_cell.length_b   1.000
_cell.length_c   1.000
_cell.angle_alpha   90.00
_cell.angle_beta   90.00
_cell.angle_gamma   90.00
#
_symmetry.space_group_name_H-M   'P 1'
#
loop_
_entity.id
_entity.type
_entity.pdbx_description
1 polymer ?
#
loop_
_entity_poly.entity_id
_entity_poly.type
_entity_poly.pdbx_seq_one_letter_code
_entity_poly.pdbx_strand_id
1 'polypeptide(L)'
;MTTPVTRRRTVTARIDDAVGSAPAPAAYTATVYMNTHRDIFDGYEPHHPLAAAIRRDDSALRLVFRASDRIRSHEAAAEATFEVGNHQGADDNGQSWPGNIRSVSVGDVIKITGPDTRTVHLSVDSYGFSPVPEPTTLVPLTDPRVTHRD
;
A
#
# COMPACT_ATOMS: atom_id res chain seq x y z
N MET A 1 -37.41 -13.42 -68.84
CA MET A 1 -36.48 -12.41 -68.31
C MET A 1 -37.24 -11.55 -67.32
N THR A 2 -36.91 -11.67 -66.04
CA THR A 2 -37.54 -10.91 -64.95
C THR A 2 -36.49 -10.76 -63.86
N THR A 3 -35.96 -9.55 -63.70
CA THR A 3 -35.00 -9.18 -62.64
C THR A 3 -35.75 -8.76 -61.38
N PRO A 4 -35.44 -9.32 -60.20
CA PRO A 4 -35.88 -8.75 -58.93
C PRO A 4 -34.92 -7.65 -58.46
N VAL A 5 -35.50 -6.51 -58.07
CA VAL A 5 -34.86 -5.32 -57.51
C VAL A 5 -34.71 -5.47 -55.98
N THR A 6 -33.45 -5.37 -55.54
CA THR A 6 -32.88 -4.77 -54.32
C THR A 6 -33.63 -4.79 -52.98
N ARG A 7 -32.93 -5.28 -51.94
CA ARG A 7 -32.83 -4.57 -50.65
C ARG A 7 -31.37 -4.53 -50.17
N ARG A 8 -30.79 -3.33 -50.17
CA ARG A 8 -29.57 -3.02 -49.41
C ARG A 8 -29.93 -3.14 -47.93
N ARG A 9 -29.32 -4.09 -47.21
CA ARG A 9 -29.35 -4.11 -45.75
C ARG A 9 -28.36 -3.06 -45.25
N THR A 10 -28.89 -1.96 -44.74
CA THR A 10 -28.13 -1.04 -43.89
C THR A 10 -27.78 -1.78 -42.61
N VAL A 11 -26.52 -2.19 -42.46
CA VAL A 11 -26.00 -2.70 -41.19
C VAL A 11 -25.54 -1.49 -40.40
N THR A 12 -26.43 -0.96 -39.57
CA THR A 12 -26.03 -0.07 -38.47
C THR A 12 -25.38 -0.95 -37.42
N ALA A 13 -24.07 -1.17 -37.53
CA ALA A 13 -23.30 -1.69 -36.40
C ALA A 13 -23.37 -0.62 -35.31
N ARG A 14 -24.13 -0.92 -34.26
CA ARG A 14 -24.20 -0.10 -33.05
C ARG A 14 -22.81 -0.13 -32.41
N ILE A 15 -22.29 1.04 -32.10
CA ILE A 15 -21.20 1.21 -31.17
C ILE A 15 -21.77 0.77 -29.82
N ASP A 16 -21.47 -0.47 -29.43
CA ASP A 16 -21.67 -0.87 -28.05
C ASP A 16 -20.56 -0.19 -27.24
N ASP A 17 -20.89 0.97 -26.68
CA ASP A 17 -20.23 1.49 -25.48
C ASP A 17 -20.48 0.49 -24.35
N ALA A 18 -19.78 -0.63 -24.39
CA ALA A 18 -19.48 -1.36 -23.18
C ALA A 18 -18.53 -0.45 -22.40
N VAL A 19 -19.09 0.31 -21.46
CA VAL A 19 -18.38 0.74 -20.25
C VAL A 19 -18.00 -0.53 -19.50
N GLY A 20 -17.08 -1.30 -20.07
CA GLY A 20 -16.30 -2.26 -19.32
C GLY A 20 -15.48 -1.42 -18.39
N SER A 21 -15.73 -1.53 -17.08
CA SER A 21 -14.81 -1.05 -16.08
C SER A 21 -13.43 -1.50 -16.51
N ALA A 22 -12.58 -0.56 -16.94
CA ALA A 22 -11.17 -0.87 -17.14
C ALA A 22 -10.71 -1.59 -15.88
N PRO A 23 -10.00 -2.73 -16.00
CA PRO A 23 -9.49 -3.40 -14.80
C PRO A 23 -8.81 -2.35 -13.95
N ALA A 24 -9.16 -2.29 -12.66
CA ALA A 24 -8.56 -1.33 -11.75
C ALA A 24 -7.04 -1.40 -11.96
N PRO A 25 -6.36 -0.25 -12.11
CA PRO A 25 -4.93 -0.26 -12.39
C PRO A 25 -4.23 -1.10 -11.32
N ALA A 26 -3.33 -1.97 -11.76
CA ALA A 26 -2.53 -2.81 -10.88
C ALA A 26 -1.95 -1.93 -9.75
N ALA A 27 -2.11 -2.34 -8.49
CA ALA A 27 -1.74 -1.53 -7.35
C ALA A 27 -1.07 -2.37 -6.25
N TYR A 28 -0.15 -1.72 -5.54
CA TYR A 28 0.40 -2.17 -4.29
C TYR A 28 -0.36 -1.50 -3.16
N THR A 29 -0.69 -2.27 -2.12
CA THR A 29 -1.25 -1.69 -0.90
C THR A 29 -0.38 -1.99 0.29
N ALA A 30 -0.13 -0.97 1.11
CA ALA A 30 0.78 -1.05 2.22
C ALA A 30 0.10 -0.71 3.55
N THR A 31 0.53 -1.42 4.60
CA THR A 31 0.20 -1.14 6.00
C THR A 31 1.50 -1.13 6.79
N VAL A 32 1.69 -0.11 7.60
CA VAL A 32 2.86 -0.02 8.49
C VAL A 32 2.48 -0.53 9.87
N TYR A 33 3.32 -1.39 10.42
CA TYR A 33 3.28 -1.88 11.77
C TYR A 33 4.43 -1.23 12.56
N MET A 34 4.05 -0.36 13.49
CA MET A 34 4.95 0.39 14.34
C MET A 34 5.47 -0.52 15.44
N ASN A 35 6.78 -0.66 15.57
CA ASN A 35 7.33 -1.32 16.73
C ASN A 35 7.08 -0.46 17.97
N THR A 36 6.52 -1.06 19.02
CA THR A 36 6.17 -0.40 20.29
C THR A 36 7.01 -0.93 21.45
N HIS A 37 8.03 -1.75 21.19
CA HIS A 37 8.98 -2.15 22.20
C HIS A 37 9.75 -0.92 22.73
N ARG A 38 10.39 -1.02 23.90
CA ARG A 38 11.21 0.09 24.42
C ARG A 38 12.52 0.28 23.65
N ASP A 39 13.03 -0.81 23.06
CA ASP A 39 14.31 -0.87 22.34
C ASP A 39 14.08 -0.85 20.82
N ILE A 40 13.05 -0.13 20.36
CA ILE A 40 12.57 -0.15 18.97
C ILE A 40 13.62 0.16 17.92
N PHE A 41 14.58 1.02 18.25
CA PHE A 41 15.58 1.52 17.30
C PHE A 41 16.76 0.57 17.10
N ASP A 42 16.83 -0.52 17.86
CA ASP A 42 17.87 -1.56 17.72
C ASP A 42 17.52 -2.57 16.62
N GLY A 43 16.34 -2.42 16.01
CA GLY A 43 15.85 -3.26 14.92
C GLY A 43 14.59 -4.03 15.29
N TYR A 44 14.10 -4.77 14.30
CA TYR A 44 12.94 -5.63 14.48
C TYR A 44 13.36 -7.00 15.01
N GLU A 45 12.68 -7.47 16.04
CA GLU A 45 12.73 -8.86 16.47
C GLU A 45 11.34 -9.49 16.40
N PRO A 46 11.19 -10.77 16.03
CA PRO A 46 9.89 -11.40 15.82
C PRO A 46 8.92 -11.35 17.00
N HIS A 47 9.42 -11.20 18.23
CA HIS A 47 8.62 -11.16 19.44
C HIS A 47 8.31 -9.73 19.92
N HIS A 48 8.87 -8.71 19.26
CA HIS A 48 8.57 -7.32 19.59
C HIS A 48 7.09 -7.02 19.29
N PRO A 49 6.38 -6.35 20.24
CA PRO A 49 5.01 -5.94 20.00
C PRO A 49 4.97 -4.91 18.87
N LEU A 50 4.09 -5.14 17.91
CA LEU A 50 3.82 -4.21 16.82
C LEU A 50 2.39 -3.69 16.89
N ALA A 51 2.19 -2.43 16.56
CA ALA A 51 0.88 -1.81 16.43
C ALA A 51 0.67 -1.29 15.00
N ALA A 52 -0.45 -1.64 14.37
CA ALA A 52 -0.77 -1.09 13.06
C ALA A 52 -0.95 0.43 13.12
N ALA A 53 -0.39 1.14 12.14
CA ALA A 53 -0.69 2.55 11.94
C ALA A 53 -2.19 2.71 11.64
N ILE A 54 -2.80 3.70 12.29
CA ILE A 54 -4.23 4.00 12.17
C ILE A 54 -4.44 5.39 11.57
N ARG A 55 -5.63 5.69 11.10
CA ARG A 55 -6.05 7.01 10.67
C ARG A 55 -6.52 7.80 11.90
N ARG A 56 -6.86 9.08 11.71
CA ARG A 56 -7.42 9.93 12.79
C ARG A 56 -8.78 9.45 13.31
N ASP A 57 -9.49 8.63 12.53
CA ASP A 57 -10.76 8.01 12.87
C ASP A 57 -10.57 6.60 13.47
N ASP A 58 -9.37 6.27 13.92
CA ASP A 58 -8.95 4.97 14.48
C ASP A 58 -9.08 3.76 13.53
N SER A 59 -9.43 3.99 12.26
CA SER A 59 -9.43 2.93 11.25
C SER A 59 -8.01 2.58 10.79
N ALA A 60 -7.80 1.38 10.28
CA ALA A 60 -6.48 0.97 9.78
C ALA A 60 -5.99 1.88 8.65
N LEU A 61 -4.74 2.37 8.77
CA LEU A 61 -4.11 3.13 7.70
C LEU A 61 -3.67 2.16 6.60
N ARG A 62 -4.21 2.35 5.41
CA ARG A 62 -3.83 1.60 4.21
C ARG A 62 -3.44 2.57 3.11
N LEU A 63 -2.18 2.53 2.72
CA LEU A 63 -1.64 3.32 1.62
C LEU A 63 -1.79 2.53 0.31
N VAL A 64 -2.02 3.24 -0.79
CA VAL A 64 -2.20 2.65 -2.12
C VAL A 64 -1.26 3.32 -3.13
N PHE A 65 -0.49 2.50 -3.84
CA PHE A 65 0.42 2.94 -4.88
C PHE A 65 0.12 2.20 -6.18
N ARG A 66 -0.10 2.92 -7.27
CA ARG A 66 -0.33 2.35 -8.60
C ARG A 66 0.99 1.82 -9.15
N ALA A 67 0.92 0.63 -9.75
CA ALA A 67 2.04 0.04 -10.46
C ALA A 67 2.48 0.98 -11.59
N SER A 68 3.77 1.25 -11.65
CA SER A 68 4.40 2.17 -12.59
C SER A 68 5.88 1.82 -12.74
N ASP A 69 6.61 2.54 -13.61
CA ASP A 69 8.07 2.37 -13.72
C ASP A 69 8.79 2.61 -12.39
N ARG A 70 8.26 3.51 -11.55
CA ARG A 70 8.77 3.76 -10.19
C ARG A 70 8.33 2.68 -9.21
N ILE A 71 7.05 2.27 -9.23
CA ILE A 71 6.49 1.29 -8.30
C ILE A 71 6.26 -0.04 -9.03
N ARG A 72 7.34 -0.79 -9.23
CA ARG A 72 7.34 -2.05 -9.98
C ARG A 72 7.59 -3.31 -9.14
N SER A 73 7.86 -3.14 -7.85
CA SER A 73 8.15 -4.24 -6.90
C SER A 73 7.59 -3.92 -5.51
N HIS A 74 7.48 -4.94 -4.66
CA HIS A 74 7.14 -4.74 -3.26
C HIS A 74 8.15 -3.83 -2.55
N GLU A 75 9.44 -3.96 -2.83
CA GLU A 75 10.48 -3.11 -2.24
C GLU A 75 10.33 -1.63 -2.65
N ALA A 76 10.04 -1.36 -3.93
CA ALA A 76 9.77 0.01 -4.38
C ALA A 76 8.50 0.60 -3.75
N ALA A 77 7.48 -0.23 -3.51
CA ALA A 77 6.31 0.19 -2.74
C ALA A 77 6.62 0.41 -1.25
N ALA A 78 7.61 -0.30 -0.69
CA ALA A 78 8.09 -0.11 0.68
C ALA A 78 8.80 1.24 0.82
N GLU A 79 9.65 1.59 -0.14
CA GLU A 79 10.33 2.88 -0.23
C GLU A 79 9.32 4.03 -0.32
N ALA A 80 8.33 3.93 -1.22
CA ALA A 80 7.26 4.94 -1.30
C ALA A 80 6.43 5.03 -0.01
N THR A 81 6.18 3.89 0.65
CA THR A 81 5.52 3.86 1.97
C THR A 81 6.35 4.57 3.03
N PHE A 82 7.67 4.35 3.03
CA PHE A 82 8.60 5.00 3.95
C PHE A 82 8.68 6.51 3.73
N GLU A 83 8.69 6.98 2.47
CA GLU A 83 8.63 8.40 2.12
C GLU A 83 7.34 9.05 2.67
N VAL A 84 6.17 8.45 2.42
CA VAL A 84 4.89 8.93 2.96
C VAL A 84 4.94 8.93 4.49
N GLY A 85 5.42 7.84 5.09
CA GLY A 85 5.56 7.66 6.53
C GLY A 85 6.52 8.64 7.23
N ASN A 86 7.41 9.28 6.47
CA ASN A 86 8.32 10.34 6.91
C ASN A 86 7.85 11.73 6.45
N HIS A 87 6.55 11.88 6.15
CA HIS A 87 5.90 13.13 5.77
C HIS A 87 6.45 13.78 4.49
N GLN A 88 7.06 13.01 3.59
CA GLN A 88 7.64 13.52 2.35
C GLN A 88 6.64 13.56 1.18
N GLY A 89 5.38 13.17 1.40
CA GLY A 89 4.35 13.17 0.37
C GLY A 89 3.04 12.51 0.79
N ALA A 90 2.30 12.04 -0.22
CA ALA A 90 1.07 11.29 -0.08
C ALA A 90 1.09 10.07 -1.01
N ASP A 91 0.20 9.11 -0.78
CA ASP A 91 -0.01 8.00 -1.70
C ASP A 91 -0.78 8.42 -2.97
N ASP A 92 -1.04 7.49 -3.89
CA ASP A 92 -1.75 7.79 -5.15
C ASP A 92 -3.21 8.21 -4.97
N ASN A 93 -3.78 8.02 -3.77
CA ASN A 93 -5.12 8.49 -3.41
C ASN A 93 -5.10 9.83 -2.67
N GLY A 94 -3.93 10.46 -2.51
CA GLY A 94 -3.77 11.72 -1.77
C GLY A 94 -3.80 11.53 -0.25
N GLN A 95 -3.69 10.30 0.25
CA GLN A 95 -3.60 10.04 1.68
C GLN A 95 -2.17 10.29 2.18
N SER A 96 -2.03 11.23 3.13
CA SER A 96 -0.77 11.52 3.82
C SER A 96 -0.64 10.79 5.15
N TRP A 97 0.58 10.73 5.68
CA TRP A 97 0.82 10.18 7.01
C TRP A 97 0.14 11.01 8.12
N PRO A 98 -0.59 10.38 9.06
CA PRO A 98 -1.25 11.10 10.14
C PRO A 98 -0.25 11.81 11.05
N GLY A 99 -0.37 13.12 11.21
CA GLY A 99 0.54 13.93 12.05
C GLY A 99 0.46 13.66 13.56
N ASN A 100 -0.43 12.78 14.02
CA ASN A 100 -0.50 12.31 15.40
C ASN A 100 0.26 10.99 15.62
N ILE A 101 0.84 10.41 14.57
CA ILE A 101 1.63 9.17 14.61
C ILE A 101 3.07 9.55 14.30
N ARG A 102 4.02 9.00 15.05
CA ARG A 102 5.45 9.21 14.76
C ARG A 102 5.81 8.77 13.34
N SER A 103 6.93 9.27 12.84
CA SER A 103 7.46 8.81 11.56
C SER A 103 7.89 7.34 11.60
N VAL A 104 7.89 6.73 10.41
CA VAL A 104 8.38 5.37 10.21
C VAL A 104 9.89 5.33 10.45
N SER A 105 10.36 4.37 11.22
CA SER A 105 11.75 4.27 11.68
C SER A 105 12.27 2.83 11.64
N VAL A 106 13.57 2.68 11.90
CA VAL A 106 14.22 1.37 12.07
C VAL A 106 13.46 0.55 13.10
N GLY A 107 13.26 -0.73 12.79
CA GLY A 107 12.52 -1.68 13.61
C GLY A 107 11.02 -1.76 13.33
N ASP A 108 10.46 -0.83 12.55
CA ASP A 108 9.09 -0.96 12.04
C ASP A 108 9.00 -2.02 10.94
N VAL A 109 7.79 -2.53 10.70
CA VAL A 109 7.52 -3.51 9.63
C VAL A 109 6.49 -2.96 8.66
N ILE A 110 6.77 -3.05 7.38
CA ILE A 110 5.85 -2.69 6.29
C ILE A 110 5.32 -3.97 5.66
N LYS A 111 3.99 -4.15 5.74
CA LYS A 111 3.28 -5.18 4.98
C LYS A 111 2.87 -4.62 3.64
N ILE A 112 3.15 -5.36 2.57
CA ILE A 112 2.84 -4.95 1.21
C ILE A 112 2.16 -6.09 0.48
N THR A 113 0.98 -5.83 -0.06
CA THR A 113 0.29 -6.73 -0.98
C THR A 113 0.39 -6.17 -2.39
N GLY A 114 0.95 -6.97 -3.30
CA GLY A 114 1.14 -6.60 -4.70
C GLY A 114 -0.09 -6.87 -5.58
N PRO A 115 -0.05 -6.46 -6.85
CA PRO A 115 -1.12 -6.70 -7.82
C PRO A 115 -1.40 -8.17 -8.09
N ASP A 116 -0.39 -9.03 -7.90
CA ASP A 116 -0.45 -10.48 -7.98
C ASP A 116 -1.05 -11.14 -6.73
N THR A 117 -1.56 -10.35 -5.80
CA THR A 117 -2.07 -10.75 -4.47
C THR A 117 -1.02 -11.30 -3.51
N ARG A 118 0.26 -11.34 -3.91
CA ARG A 118 1.34 -11.77 -3.02
C ARG A 118 1.57 -10.72 -1.95
N THR A 119 1.59 -11.16 -0.69
CA THR A 119 1.95 -10.34 0.46
C THR A 119 3.39 -10.62 0.89
N VAL A 120 4.13 -9.56 1.21
CA VAL A 120 5.43 -9.63 1.89
C VAL A 120 5.43 -8.73 3.12
N HIS A 121 6.29 -9.04 4.07
CA HIS A 121 6.56 -8.22 5.24
C HIS A 121 8.03 -7.84 5.21
N LEU A 122 8.32 -6.56 5.36
CA LEU A 122 9.65 -6.00 5.28
C LEU A 122 9.92 -5.18 6.54
N SER A 123 10.95 -5.53 7.31
CA SER A 123 11.41 -4.66 8.39
C SER A 123 12.23 -3.50 7.82
N VAL A 124 12.05 -2.32 8.39
CA VAL A 124 12.92 -1.16 8.15
C VAL A 124 14.22 -1.37 8.92
N ASP A 125 15.34 -1.36 8.20
CA ASP A 125 16.68 -1.46 8.77
C ASP A 125 17.53 -0.23 8.40
N SER A 126 18.77 -0.17 8.88
CA SER A 126 19.66 0.97 8.65
C SER A 126 20.12 1.14 7.20
N TYR A 127 19.94 0.13 6.35
CA TYR A 127 20.41 0.09 4.96
C TYR A 127 19.25 0.03 3.94
N GLY A 128 18.01 -0.16 4.40
CA GLY A 128 16.82 -0.27 3.56
C GLY A 128 15.78 -1.18 4.22
N PHE A 129 15.49 -2.30 3.54
CA PHE A 129 14.42 -3.20 3.92
C PHE A 129 14.89 -4.65 3.92
N SER A 130 14.56 -5.38 4.99
CA SER A 130 14.86 -6.80 5.12
C SER A 130 13.57 -7.62 5.17
N PRO A 131 13.46 -8.74 4.44
CA PRO A 131 12.29 -9.60 4.50
C PRO A 131 12.17 -10.28 5.87
N VAL A 132 10.97 -10.25 6.43
CA VAL A 132 10.65 -10.88 7.71
C VAL A 132 9.41 -11.78 7.58
N PRO A 133 9.24 -12.78 8.46
CA PRO A 133 7.98 -13.50 8.57
C PRO A 133 6.82 -12.56 8.90
N GLU A 134 5.59 -13.02 8.68
CA GLU A 134 4.40 -12.31 9.15
C GLU A 134 4.48 -12.10 10.68
N PRO A 135 4.34 -10.86 11.17
CA PRO A 135 4.37 -10.60 12.60
C PRO A 135 3.22 -11.29 13.33
N THR A 136 3.52 -11.94 14.46
CA THR A 136 2.52 -12.66 15.26
C THR A 136 2.07 -11.89 16.51
N THR A 137 2.81 -10.87 16.92
CA THR A 137 2.56 -10.13 18.17
C THR A 137 1.99 -8.74 17.87
N LEU A 138 0.70 -8.70 17.52
CA LEU A 138 0.01 -7.44 17.26
C LEU A 138 -0.69 -6.91 18.51
N VAL A 139 -0.47 -5.63 18.83
CA VAL A 139 -1.09 -4.91 19.94
C VAL A 139 -1.85 -3.67 19.42
N PRO A 140 -2.86 -3.16 20.14
CA PRO A 140 -3.49 -1.88 19.81
C PRO A 140 -2.48 -0.73 19.89
N LEU A 141 -2.62 0.27 19.02
CA LEU A 141 -1.83 1.50 19.11
C LEU A 141 -2.37 2.39 20.24
N THR A 142 -1.83 2.26 21.44
CA THR A 142 -2.29 2.98 22.65
C THR A 142 -1.65 4.35 22.84
N ASP A 143 -0.41 4.55 22.39
CA ASP A 143 0.24 5.87 22.35
C ASP A 143 1.01 6.05 21.04
N PRO A 144 0.46 6.81 20.07
CA PRO A 144 1.07 6.98 18.76
C PRO A 144 2.27 7.94 18.77
N ARG A 145 2.60 8.58 19.91
CA ARG A 145 3.69 9.56 20.07
C ARG A 145 4.89 9.06 20.88
N VAL A 146 4.73 8.01 21.71
CA VAL A 146 5.70 7.58 22.75
C VAL A 146 7.03 6.97 22.25
N THR A 147 7.35 7.10 20.97
CA THR A 147 8.49 6.39 20.36
C THR A 147 9.42 7.35 19.61
N HIS A 148 9.69 8.52 20.20
CA HIS A 148 10.73 9.44 19.75
C HIS A 148 12.03 9.18 20.54
N ARG A 149 13.17 9.13 19.86
CA ARG A 149 14.48 9.29 20.49
C ARG A 149 14.69 10.80 20.65
N ASP A 150 14.96 11.26 21.87
CA ASP A 150 15.39 12.64 22.14
C ASP A 150 16.74 12.95 21.45
#